data_AF-A0A3C1IFN3-F1
#
_entry.id   AF-A0A3C1IFN3-F1
#
_cell.length_a   1.000
_cell.length_b   1.000
_cell.length_c   1.000
_cell.angle_alpha   90.00
_cell.angle_beta   90.00
_cell.angle_gamma   90.00
#
_symmetry.space_group_name_H-M   'P 1'
#
loop_
_entity.id
_entity.type
_entity.pdbx_description
1 polymer ?
#
loop_
_entity_poly.entity_id
_entity_poly.type
_entity_poly.pdbx_seq_one_letter_code
_entity_poly.pdbx_strand_id
1 'polypeptide(L)'
;MNNLNLTLSNLIGSRICHDLISPIGAINNGLELIELKGDQVSSEMSLIEQSCAAAAARIQFFRIAYGTALDGQIISYHETVRIINAAIQSERLIILWHPKDDLPRRE
;
A
#
# COMPACT_ATOMS: atom_id res chain seq x y z
N MET A 1 -31.14 0.17 -5.13
CA MET A 1 -30.10 0.48 -4.12
C MET A 1 -29.06 -0.65 -3.97
N ASN A 2 -29.41 -1.95 -4.05
CA ASN A 2 -28.40 -3.04 -3.98
C ASN A 2 -27.34 -3.06 -5.10
N ASN A 3 -27.69 -2.69 -6.33
CA ASN A 3 -26.73 -2.76 -7.45
C ASN A 3 -25.59 -1.74 -7.35
N LEU A 4 -25.85 -0.55 -6.78
CA LEU A 4 -24.81 0.49 -6.66
C LEU A 4 -23.73 0.10 -5.65
N ASN A 5 -24.14 -0.44 -4.49
CA ASN A 5 -23.20 -0.91 -3.46
C ASN A 5 -22.32 -2.05 -3.98
N LEU A 6 -22.91 -2.99 -4.73
CA LEU A 6 -22.15 -4.09 -5.34
C LEU A 6 -21.18 -3.58 -6.41
N THR A 7 -21.60 -2.64 -7.26
CA THR A 7 -20.71 -2.02 -8.26
C THR A 7 -19.54 -1.29 -7.58
N LEU A 8 -19.80 -0.53 -6.51
CA LEU A 8 -18.75 0.16 -5.78
C LEU A 8 -17.75 -0.82 -5.16
N SER A 9 -18.22 -1.86 -4.49
CA SER A 9 -17.34 -2.91 -3.92
C SER A 9 -16.48 -3.58 -5.00
N ASN A 10 -17.04 -3.85 -6.18
CA ASN A 10 -16.29 -4.42 -7.30
C ASN A 10 -15.22 -3.47 -7.83
N LEU A 11 -15.51 -2.17 -7.94
CA LEU A 11 -14.54 -1.16 -8.37
C LEU A 11 -13.40 -0.99 -7.36
N ILE A 12 -13.71 -0.98 -6.06
CA ILE A 12 -12.70 -0.94 -5.00
C ILE A 12 -11.82 -2.20 -5.05
N GLY A 13 -12.42 -3.38 -5.16
CA GLY A 13 -11.69 -4.64 -5.28
C GLY A 13 -10.77 -4.66 -6.51
N SER A 14 -11.27 -4.22 -7.67
CA SER A 14 -10.48 -4.09 -8.90
C SER A 14 -9.30 -3.14 -8.70
N ARG A 15 -9.51 -1.99 -8.04
CA ARG A 15 -8.45 -1.01 -7.79
C ARG A 15 -7.37 -1.54 -6.83
N ILE A 16 -7.75 -2.23 -5.76
CA ILE A 16 -6.80 -2.86 -4.83
C ILE A 16 -5.95 -3.90 -5.57
N CYS A 17 -6.58 -4.77 -6.36
CA CYS A 17 -5.87 -5.76 -7.17
C CYS A 17 -4.91 -5.11 -8.16
N HIS A 18 -5.37 -4.08 -8.88
CA HIS A 18 -4.55 -3.33 -9.83
C HIS A 18 -3.31 -2.72 -9.18
N ASP A 19 -3.46 -2.10 -8.01
CA ASP A 19 -2.35 -1.40 -7.38
C ASP A 19 -1.34 -2.37 -6.74
N LEU A 20 -1.77 -3.59 -6.36
CA LEU A 20 -0.91 -4.62 -5.79
C LEU A 20 -0.24 -5.52 -6.83
N ILE A 21 -0.80 -5.66 -8.04
CA ILE A 21 -0.26 -6.60 -9.04
C ILE A 21 1.17 -6.24 -9.45
N SER A 22 1.49 -4.94 -9.54
CA SER A 22 2.81 -4.47 -9.96
C SER A 22 3.92 -4.85 -8.97
N PRO A 23 3.85 -4.48 -7.66
CA PRO A 23 4.89 -4.88 -6.71
C PRO A 23 4.95 -6.40 -6.52
N ILE A 24 3.82 -7.12 -6.58
CA ILE A 24 3.82 -8.60 -6.51
C ILE A 24 4.53 -9.21 -7.73
N GLY A 25 4.27 -8.70 -8.93
CA GLY A 25 4.96 -9.14 -10.14
C GLY A 25 6.47 -8.89 -10.08
N ALA A 26 6.90 -7.76 -9.53
CA ALA A 26 8.32 -7.46 -9.34
C ALA A 26 9.01 -8.41 -8.35
N ILE A 27 8.32 -8.84 -7.29
CA ILE A 27 8.84 -9.86 -6.35
C ILE A 27 9.06 -11.19 -7.08
N ASN A 28 8.07 -11.66 -7.83
CA ASN A 28 8.16 -12.93 -8.56
C ASN A 28 9.28 -12.88 -9.62
N ASN A 29 9.33 -11.80 -10.41
CA ASN A 29 10.41 -11.60 -11.38
C ASN A 29 11.78 -11.58 -10.72
N GLY A 30 11.90 -10.96 -9.54
CA GLY A 30 13.11 -10.97 -8.74
C GLY A 30 13.52 -12.41 -8.40
N LEU A 31 12.61 -13.19 -7.80
CA LEU A 31 12.86 -14.59 -7.41
C LEU A 31 13.28 -15.47 -8.60
N GLU A 32 12.60 -15.33 -9.75
CA GLU A 32 12.97 -16.06 -10.98
C GLU A 32 14.39 -15.74 -11.43
N LEU A 33 14.82 -14.47 -11.34
CA LEU A 33 16.18 -14.06 -11.68
C LEU A 33 17.22 -14.63 -10.72
N ILE A 34 16.90 -14.76 -9.43
CA ILE A 34 17.77 -15.42 -8.43
C ILE A 34 18.02 -16.88 -8.83
N GLU A 35 16.96 -17.61 -9.18
CA GLU A 35 17.05 -19.01 -9.59
C GLU A 35 17.91 -19.19 -10.86
N LEU A 36 17.90 -18.22 -11.77
CA LEU A 36 18.70 -18.25 -13.00
C LEU A 36 20.18 -17.88 -12.82
N LYS A 37 20.50 -16.96 -11.88
CA LYS A 37 21.84 -16.36 -11.77
C LYS A 37 22.76 -16.98 -10.71
N GLY A 38 22.24 -17.72 -9.73
CA GLY A 38 23.06 -18.25 -8.63
C GLY A 38 23.69 -17.13 -7.78
N ASP A 39 24.93 -17.29 -7.29
CA ASP A 39 25.58 -16.45 -6.23
C ASP A 39 25.70 -14.92 -6.45
N GLN A 40 25.23 -14.35 -7.56
CA GLN A 40 25.23 -12.89 -7.82
C GLN A 40 23.82 -12.28 -7.66
N VAL A 41 23.33 -12.22 -6.42
CA VAL A 41 21.90 -11.95 -6.10
C VAL A 41 21.60 -10.57 -5.52
N SER A 42 22.62 -9.74 -5.25
CA SER A 42 22.43 -8.56 -4.40
C SER A 42 21.45 -7.52 -4.94
N SER A 43 21.42 -7.30 -6.27
CA SER A 43 20.48 -6.37 -6.93
C SER A 43 19.04 -6.89 -6.94
N GLU A 44 18.86 -8.18 -7.22
CA GLU A 44 17.58 -8.86 -7.28
C GLU A 44 16.94 -8.91 -5.89
N MET A 45 17.74 -9.21 -4.86
CA MET A 45 17.28 -9.18 -3.48
C MET A 45 16.84 -7.77 -3.06
N SER A 46 17.59 -6.73 -3.43
CA SER A 46 17.19 -5.35 -3.15
C SER A 46 15.87 -4.97 -3.86
N LEU A 47 15.68 -5.42 -5.10
CA LEU A 47 14.42 -5.22 -5.83
C LEU A 47 13.24 -5.92 -5.13
N ILE A 48 13.43 -7.15 -4.66
CA ILE A 48 12.42 -7.89 -3.90
C ILE A 48 12.07 -7.14 -2.61
N GLU A 49 13.06 -6.70 -1.84
CA GLU A 49 12.85 -5.96 -0.60
C GLU A 49 12.06 -4.66 -0.83
N GLN A 50 12.45 -3.88 -1.84
CA GLN A 50 11.75 -2.65 -2.22
C GLN A 50 10.31 -2.94 -2.65
N SER A 51 10.09 -4.00 -3.41
CA SER A 51 8.76 -4.40 -3.90
C SER A 51 7.86 -4.91 -2.77
N CYS A 52 8.41 -5.68 -1.82
CA CYS A 52 7.74 -6.10 -0.60
C CYS A 52 7.32 -4.89 0.25
N ALA A 53 8.22 -3.93 0.44
CA ALA A 53 7.91 -2.69 1.16
C ALA A 53 6.79 -1.89 0.46
N ALA A 54 6.85 -1.79 -0.88
CA ALA A 54 5.85 -1.10 -1.68
C ALA A 54 4.46 -1.77 -1.63
N ALA A 55 4.40 -3.12 -1.60
CA ALA A 55 3.16 -3.86 -1.42
C ALA A 55 2.59 -3.69 0.00
N ALA A 56 3.43 -3.83 1.03
CA ALA A 56 3.04 -3.65 2.43
C ALA A 56 2.50 -2.24 2.71
N ALA A 57 3.15 -1.22 2.16
CA ALA A 57 2.70 0.17 2.29
C ALA A 57 1.31 0.39 1.67
N ARG A 58 1.05 -0.18 0.48
CA ARG A 58 -0.27 -0.14 -0.16
C ARG A 58 -1.34 -0.84 0.67
N ILE A 59 -1.05 -2.04 1.19
CA ILE A 59 -1.98 -2.77 2.07
C ILE A 59 -2.31 -1.93 3.32
N GLN A 60 -1.31 -1.35 3.96
CA GLN A 60 -1.52 -0.49 5.13
C GLN A 60 -2.40 0.71 4.78
N PHE A 61 -2.12 1.38 3.66
CA PHE A 61 -2.92 2.50 3.18
C PHE A 61 -4.37 2.10 2.88
N PHE A 62 -4.60 1.01 2.13
CA PHE A 62 -5.95 0.53 1.82
C PHE A 62 -6.74 0.15 3.07
N ARG A 63 -6.08 -0.41 4.08
CA ARG A 63 -6.73 -0.72 5.36
C ARG A 63 -7.23 0.54 6.09
N ILE A 64 -6.58 1.69 5.88
CA ILE A 64 -7.02 2.99 6.41
C ILE A 64 -8.06 3.65 5.49
N ALA A 65 -7.86 3.61 4.18
CA ALA A 65 -8.70 4.32 3.22
C ALA A 65 -10.04 3.62 2.93
N TYR A 66 -10.05 2.28 2.88
CA TYR A 66 -11.21 1.48 2.47
C TYR A 66 -11.67 0.47 3.53
N GLY A 67 -10.87 0.28 4.59
CA GLY A 67 -11.25 -0.62 5.68
C GLY A 67 -12.33 -0.02 6.58
N THR A 68 -13.04 -0.88 7.30
CA THR A 68 -13.99 -0.48 8.34
C THR A 68 -13.30 0.30 9.45
N ALA A 69 -13.89 1.43 9.86
CA ALA A 69 -13.50 2.14 11.06
C ALA A 69 -14.29 1.57 12.25
N LEU A 70 -13.63 1.35 13.39
CA LEU A 70 -14.33 0.97 14.61
C LEU A 70 -14.77 2.21 15.38
N ASP A 71 -15.87 2.10 16.13
CA ASP A 71 -16.32 3.17 17.02
C ASP A 71 -15.21 3.57 18.00
N GLY A 72 -14.94 4.87 18.08
CA GLY A 72 -13.88 5.42 18.93
C GLY A 72 -12.46 5.15 18.44
N GLN A 73 -12.27 4.60 17.23
CA GLN A 73 -10.94 4.36 16.68
C GLN A 73 -10.19 5.69 16.51
N ILE A 74 -8.99 5.75 17.10
CA ILE A 74 -8.03 6.83 16.90
C ILE A 74 -6.96 6.38 15.91
N ILE A 75 -6.57 7.29 15.01
CA ILE A 75 -5.41 7.12 14.14
C ILE A 75 -4.31 8.09 14.56
N SER A 76 -3.10 7.57 14.72
CA SER A 76 -1.97 8.39 15.14
C SER A 76 -1.50 9.31 14.01
N TYR A 77 -1.11 10.54 14.36
CA TYR A 77 -0.45 11.46 13.42
C TYR A 77 0.79 10.82 12.76
N HIS A 78 1.69 10.26 13.59
CA HIS A 78 2.93 9.65 13.11
C HIS A 78 2.67 8.46 12.19
N GLU A 79 1.71 7.62 12.55
CA GLU A 79 1.29 6.48 11.74
C GLU A 79 0.73 6.93 10.39
N THR A 80 -0.15 7.95 10.41
CA THR A 80 -0.78 8.48 9.21
C THR A 80 0.24 9.02 8.22
N VAL A 81 1.15 9.88 8.69
CA VAL A 81 2.22 10.43 7.85
C VAL A 81 3.12 9.33 7.30
N ARG A 82 3.48 8.34 8.13
CA ARG A 82 4.32 7.21 7.70
C ARG A 82 3.63 6.39 6.60
N ILE A 83 2.37 6.00 6.80
CA ILE A 83 1.60 5.21 5.84
C ILE A 83 1.45 5.98 4.52
N ILE A 84 1.07 7.26 4.59
CA ILE A 84 0.84 8.08 3.39
C ILE A 84 2.13 8.24 2.58
N ASN A 85 3.25 8.58 3.23
CA ASN A 85 4.53 8.73 2.55
C ASN A 85 5.06 7.40 2.00
N ALA A 86 4.84 6.29 2.71
CA ALA A 86 5.24 4.98 2.23
C ALA A 86 4.40 4.51 1.04
N ALA A 87 3.12 4.85 1.00
CA ALA A 87 2.21 4.49 -0.08
C ALA A 87 2.42 5.36 -1.33
N ILE A 88 2.74 6.64 -1.14
CA ILE A 88 2.97 7.61 -2.21
C ILE A 88 4.48 7.79 -2.39
N GLN A 89 5.11 6.81 -3.03
CA GLN A 89 6.51 6.84 -3.42
C GLN A 89 6.71 7.68 -4.69
N SER A 90 6.47 9.00 -4.59
CA SER A 90 6.57 9.93 -5.72
C SER A 90 7.65 10.97 -5.49
N GLU A 91 8.59 11.07 -6.42
CA GLU A 91 9.60 12.15 -6.42
C GLU A 91 9.02 13.50 -6.87
N ARG A 92 7.82 13.50 -7.45
CA ARG A 92 7.17 14.68 -8.01
C ARG A 92 6.09 15.27 -7.11
N LEU A 93 5.78 14.62 -5.99
CA LEU A 93 4.67 15.00 -5.13
C LEU A 93 5.17 15.12 -3.68
N ILE A 94 4.90 16.26 -3.07
CA ILE A 94 5.21 16.54 -1.66
C ILE A 94 3.90 16.54 -0.89
N ILE A 95 3.86 15.80 0.22
CA ILE A 95 2.67 15.67 1.06
C ILE A 95 2.88 16.50 2.32
N LEU A 96 2.02 17.50 2.50
CA LEU A 96 1.99 18.35 3.69
C LEU A 96 0.78 17.96 4.54
N TRP A 97 1.01 17.09 5.52
CA TRP A 97 -0.02 16.71 6.49
C TRP A 97 -0.11 17.74 7.62
N HIS A 98 -1.24 18.42 7.71
CA HIS A 98 -1.42 19.57 8.62
C HIS A 98 -1.81 19.20 10.06
N PRO A 99 -2.75 18.26 10.30
CA PRO A 99 -3.08 17.86 11.67
C PRO A 99 -1.88 17.21 12.33
N LYS A 100 -1.46 17.70 13.50
CA LYS A 100 -0.30 17.14 14.23
C LYS A 100 -0.71 16.27 15.42
N ASP A 101 -2.00 16.21 15.69
CA ASP A 101 -2.59 15.43 16.77
C ASP A 101 -3.13 14.09 16.24
N ASP A 102 -3.29 13.15 17.16
CA ASP A 102 -4.02 11.92 16.90
C ASP A 102 -5.50 12.24 16.70
N LEU A 103 -6.11 11.69 15.64
CA LEU A 103 -7.46 12.05 15.22
C LEU A 103 -8.41 10.85 15.26
N PRO A 104 -9.71 11.07 15.51
CA PRO A 104 -10.71 10.02 15.33
C PRO A 104 -10.82 9.63 13.87
N ARG A 105 -10.80 8.33 13.60
CA ARG A 105 -11.14 7.77 12.28
C ARG A 105 -12.66 7.63 12.21
N ARG A 106 -13.30 8.50 11.43
CA ARG A 106 -14.75 8.46 11.18
C ARG A 106 -15.04 7.63 9.94
N GLU A 107 -16.21 6.99 9.91
CA GLU A 107 -16.78 6.38 8.68
C GLU A 107 -17.14 7.44 7.63
#